data_AF-A0A6U9EL25-F1
#
_entry.id   AF-A0A6U9EL25-F1
#
_cell.length_a   1.000
_cell.length_b   1.000
_cell.length_c   1.000
_cell.angle_alpha   90.00
_cell.angle_beta   90.00
_cell.angle_gamma   90.00
#
_symmetry.space_group_name_H-M   'P 1'
#
loop_
_entity.id
_entity.type
_entity.pdbx_description
1 polymer ?
#
loop_
_entity_poly.entity_id
_entity_poly.type
_entity_poly.pdbx_seq_one_letter_code
_entity_poly.pdbx_strand_id
1 'polypeptide(L)'
;MRRWLDRSLRRRPQLLHGFIGGTLGACGDAIAQTIERRRPGTAGAATAAEATAQPALELSSMDVRRAAGAAALGAFFSGLVYPRVYAVLDARWPGTTARAVCSKTAADIALLGTVGNSFSIGCRLRIGGEQLPEVLVALRDTMPAVLLNELRVWLPCDPRCTRDIRERCIRCNTRFAGRLALRRPEV
;
A
#
# COMPACT_ATOMS: atom_id res chain seq x y z
N MET A 1 -31.43 -10.98 1.52
CA MET A 1 -29.95 -11.02 1.51
C MET A 1 -29.27 -9.77 2.08
N ARG A 2 -29.54 -8.54 1.59
CA ARG A 2 -28.84 -7.31 2.07
C ARG A 2 -28.81 -7.10 3.59
N ARG A 3 -29.95 -7.25 4.27
CA ARG A 3 -30.04 -7.08 5.75
C ARG A 3 -29.26 -8.14 6.54
N TRP A 4 -29.05 -9.32 5.97
CA TRP A 4 -28.28 -10.39 6.61
C TRP A 4 -26.78 -10.15 6.41
N LEU A 5 -26.36 -9.74 5.20
CA LEU A 5 -24.99 -9.31 4.93
C LEU A 5 -24.58 -8.14 5.85
N ASP A 6 -25.42 -7.13 6.00
CA ASP A 6 -25.15 -5.99 6.89
C ASP A 6 -24.96 -6.40 8.35
N ARG A 7 -25.77 -7.34 8.87
CA ARG A 7 -25.62 -7.83 10.25
C ARG A 7 -24.37 -8.68 10.42
N SER A 8 -24.06 -9.53 9.46
CA SER A 8 -22.89 -10.41 9.50
C SER A 8 -21.58 -9.62 9.38
N LEU A 9 -21.54 -8.58 8.53
CA LEU A 9 -20.38 -7.70 8.37
C LEU A 9 -20.18 -6.79 9.58
N ARG A 10 -21.25 -6.28 10.21
CA ARG A 10 -21.16 -5.53 11.47
C ARG A 10 -20.66 -6.36 12.64
N ARG A 11 -20.98 -7.66 12.68
CA ARG A 11 -20.52 -8.57 13.74
C ARG A 11 -19.06 -9.02 13.59
N ARG A 12 -18.48 -8.88 12.40
CA ARG A 12 -17.10 -9.32 12.10
C ARG A 12 -16.38 -8.30 11.22
N PRO A 13 -16.06 -7.10 11.75
CA PRO A 13 -15.40 -6.04 10.98
C PRO A 13 -14.06 -6.49 10.38
N GLN A 14 -13.36 -7.44 11.00
CA GLN A 14 -12.12 -8.01 10.46
C GLN A 14 -12.31 -8.69 9.10
N LEU A 15 -13.44 -9.37 8.88
CA LEU A 15 -13.71 -10.04 7.60
C LEU A 15 -13.97 -9.02 6.49
N LEU A 16 -14.69 -7.95 6.80
CA LEU A 16 -14.91 -6.86 5.84
C LEU A 16 -13.59 -6.15 5.50
N HIS A 17 -12.79 -5.82 6.50
CA HIS A 17 -11.48 -5.20 6.28
C HIS A 17 -10.54 -6.13 5.52
N GLY A 18 -10.55 -7.43 5.82
CA GLY A 18 -9.80 -8.43 5.07
C GLY A 18 -10.25 -8.52 3.62
N PHE A 19 -11.56 -8.56 3.35
CA PHE A 19 -12.09 -8.58 1.98
C PHE A 19 -11.70 -7.32 1.19
N ILE A 20 -11.85 -6.13 1.78
CA ILE A 20 -11.45 -4.86 1.16
C ILE A 20 -9.95 -4.87 0.89
N GLY A 21 -9.14 -5.23 1.89
CA GLY A 21 -7.70 -5.30 1.77
C GLY A 21 -7.24 -6.26 0.69
N GLY A 22 -7.84 -7.45 0.60
CA GLY A 22 -7.51 -8.42 -0.43
C GLY A 22 -7.92 -7.96 -1.83
N THR A 23 -9.08 -7.31 -1.96
CA THR A 23 -9.51 -6.73 -3.23
C THR A 23 -8.54 -5.63 -3.68
N LEU A 24 -8.19 -4.71 -2.80
CA LEU A 24 -7.20 -3.65 -3.09
C LEU A 24 -5.82 -4.24 -3.42
N GLY A 25 -5.40 -5.29 -2.72
CA GLY A 25 -4.16 -6.01 -2.99
C GLY A 25 -4.13 -6.60 -4.41
N ALA A 26 -5.20 -7.31 -4.79
CA ALA A 26 -5.34 -7.91 -6.12
C ALA A 26 -5.38 -6.85 -7.23
N CYS A 27 -6.22 -5.81 -7.07
CA CYS A 27 -6.34 -4.74 -8.06
C CYS A 27 -5.05 -3.94 -8.20
N GLY A 28 -4.37 -3.64 -7.08
CA GLY A 28 -3.09 -2.94 -7.08
C GLY A 28 -2.02 -3.73 -7.83
N ASP A 29 -1.97 -5.06 -7.64
CA ASP A 29 -1.04 -5.91 -8.38
C ASP A 29 -1.39 -6.01 -9.87
N ALA A 30 -2.67 -6.12 -10.22
CA ALA A 30 -3.11 -6.09 -11.62
C ALA A 30 -2.69 -4.79 -12.33
N ILE A 31 -2.80 -3.64 -11.64
CA ILE A 31 -2.31 -2.35 -12.15
C ILE A 31 -0.79 -2.36 -12.28
N ALA A 32 -0.07 -2.87 -11.27
CA ALA A 32 1.39 -2.96 -11.31
C ALA A 32 1.88 -3.82 -12.50
N GLN A 33 1.30 -5.01 -12.69
CA GLN A 33 1.59 -5.86 -13.85
C GLN A 33 1.29 -5.13 -15.17
N THR A 34 0.23 -4.32 -15.23
CA THR A 34 -0.09 -3.51 -16.42
C THR A 34 0.95 -2.41 -16.68
N ILE A 35 1.46 -1.75 -15.63
CA ILE A 35 2.49 -0.71 -15.74
C ILE A 35 3.84 -1.30 -16.14
N GLU A 36 4.24 -2.42 -15.54
CA GLU A 36 5.47 -3.15 -15.86
C GLU A 36 5.48 -3.55 -17.35
N ARG A 37 4.35 -4.01 -17.88
CA ARG A 37 4.17 -4.31 -19.32
C ARG A 37 4.24 -3.10 -20.23
N ARG A 38 3.83 -1.92 -19.75
CA ARG A 38 3.82 -0.66 -20.52
C ARG A 38 5.17 0.05 -20.52
N ARG A 39 6.13 -0.35 -19.69
CA ARG A 39 7.49 0.20 -19.72
C ARG A 39 8.33 -0.57 -20.74
N PRO A 40 8.66 0.00 -21.91
CA PRO A 40 9.62 -0.60 -22.82
C PRO A 40 11.01 -0.40 -22.22
N GLY A 41 11.77 -1.49 -22.02
CA GLY A 41 13.19 -1.43 -21.67
C GLY A 41 13.52 -2.01 -20.29
N THR A 42 13.82 -3.31 -20.28
CA THR A 42 14.69 -4.02 -19.30
C THR A 42 14.80 -5.51 -19.64
N ALA A 43 14.04 -6.02 -20.62
CA ALA A 43 14.42 -7.22 -21.35
C ALA A 43 15.37 -6.82 -22.49
N GLY A 44 16.42 -7.62 -22.71
CA GLY A 44 17.66 -7.25 -23.38
C GLY A 44 17.55 -6.71 -24.81
N ALA A 45 18.68 -6.18 -25.27
CA ALA A 45 18.91 -5.67 -26.61
C ALA A 45 18.41 -6.63 -27.70
N ALA A 46 17.18 -6.43 -28.16
CA ALA A 46 16.72 -6.93 -29.44
C ALA A 46 17.09 -5.87 -30.49
N THR A 47 18.02 -6.25 -31.37
CA THR A 47 18.47 -5.48 -32.52
C THR A 47 17.31 -4.95 -33.35
N ALA A 48 17.47 -3.73 -33.88
CA ALA A 48 16.50 -2.93 -34.62
C ALA A 48 16.00 -3.52 -35.97
N ALA A 49 15.97 -4.85 -36.15
CA ALA A 49 15.56 -5.53 -37.37
C ALA A 49 14.11 -6.05 -37.34
N GLU A 50 13.40 -5.96 -36.21
CA GLU A 50 12.08 -6.59 -36.04
C GLU A 50 10.94 -5.57 -35.89
N ALA A 51 11.06 -4.43 -36.57
CA ALA A 51 10.16 -3.27 -36.44
C ALA A 51 8.95 -3.29 -37.41
N THR A 52 8.60 -4.42 -38.03
CA THR A 52 7.51 -4.48 -39.04
C THR A 52 6.42 -5.52 -38.78
N ALA A 53 6.35 -6.13 -37.59
CA ALA A 53 5.16 -6.88 -37.18
C ALA A 53 4.39 -6.07 -36.13
N GLN A 54 3.25 -5.51 -36.54
CA GLN A 54 2.27 -4.93 -35.63
C GLN A 54 1.98 -5.92 -34.50
N PRO A 55 2.10 -5.52 -33.22
CA PRO A 55 1.87 -6.45 -32.13
C PRO A 55 0.37 -6.72 -32.10
N ALA A 56 -0.02 -7.93 -32.49
CA ALA A 56 -1.20 -8.51 -31.91
C ALA A 56 -1.09 -8.27 -30.40
N LEU A 57 -2.12 -7.66 -29.83
CA LEU A 57 -2.28 -7.47 -28.39
C LEU A 57 -2.37 -8.88 -27.79
N GLU A 58 -1.24 -9.57 -27.67
CA GLU A 58 -1.14 -10.79 -26.89
C GLU A 58 -1.51 -10.35 -25.48
N LEU A 59 -2.74 -10.68 -25.10
CA LEU A 59 -3.21 -10.71 -23.73
C LEU A 59 -2.40 -11.80 -23.02
N SER A 60 -1.10 -11.54 -22.84
CA SER A 60 -0.19 -12.36 -22.08
C SER A 60 -0.81 -12.47 -20.69
N SER A 61 -1.11 -13.72 -20.30
CA SER A 61 -1.92 -14.06 -19.15
C SER A 61 -1.44 -13.28 -17.91
N MET A 62 -2.36 -12.67 -17.16
CA MET A 62 -2.00 -12.12 -15.84
C MET A 62 -1.34 -13.22 -15.00
N ASP A 63 -0.30 -12.86 -14.24
CA ASP A 63 0.22 -13.76 -13.22
C ASP A 63 -0.80 -13.79 -12.07
N VAL A 64 -1.70 -14.77 -12.12
CA VAL A 64 -2.76 -14.98 -11.14
C VAL A 64 -2.18 -15.35 -9.79
N ARG A 65 -1.02 -16.03 -9.74
CA ARG A 65 -0.37 -16.42 -8.49
C ARG A 65 0.12 -15.19 -7.74
N ARG A 66 0.76 -14.25 -8.46
CA ARG A 66 1.21 -12.97 -7.90
C ARG A 66 0.01 -12.13 -7.42
N ALA A 67 -1.05 -12.03 -8.23
CA ALA A 67 -2.26 -11.31 -7.86
C ALA A 67 -2.97 -11.92 -6.64
N ALA A 68 -3.05 -13.25 -6.56
CA ALA A 68 -3.60 -13.97 -5.41
C ALA A 68 -2.74 -13.79 -4.15
N GLY A 69 -1.40 -13.80 -4.29
CA GLY A 69 -0.47 -13.50 -3.21
C GLY A 69 -0.66 -12.07 -2.67
N ALA A 70 -0.80 -11.09 -3.56
CA ALA A 70 -1.09 -9.71 -3.18
C ALA A 70 -2.46 -9.59 -2.49
N ALA A 71 -3.46 -10.34 -2.94
CA ALA A 71 -4.77 -10.41 -2.30
C ALA A 71 -4.69 -11.01 -0.89
N ALA A 72 -3.97 -12.11 -0.72
CA ALA A 72 -3.79 -12.76 0.58
C ALA A 72 -3.08 -11.84 1.57
N LEU A 73 -2.00 -11.18 1.14
CA LEU A 73 -1.29 -10.19 1.96
C LEU A 73 -2.18 -8.99 2.31
N GLY A 74 -2.90 -8.44 1.34
CA GLY A 74 -3.83 -7.34 1.57
C GLY A 74 -4.91 -7.69 2.59
N ALA A 75 -5.48 -8.90 2.49
CA ALA A 75 -6.48 -9.39 3.42
C ALA A 75 -5.91 -9.62 4.83
N PHE A 76 -4.71 -10.19 4.92
CA PHE A 76 -4.02 -10.42 6.19
C PHE A 76 -3.73 -9.10 6.92
N PHE A 77 -3.11 -8.13 6.24
CA PHE A 77 -2.78 -6.86 6.86
C PHE A 77 -4.02 -6.07 7.26
N SER A 78 -4.99 -5.96 6.37
CA SER A 78 -6.19 -5.14 6.61
C SER A 78 -7.15 -5.78 7.62
N GLY A 79 -7.32 -7.10 7.57
CA GLY A 79 -8.25 -7.82 8.44
C GLY A 79 -7.68 -8.15 9.81
N LEU A 80 -6.37 -8.41 9.92
CA LEU A 80 -5.76 -8.95 11.13
C LEU A 80 -4.76 -8.00 11.78
N VAL A 81 -3.80 -7.49 11.02
CA VAL A 81 -2.64 -6.74 11.53
C VAL A 81 -3.04 -5.32 11.90
N TYR A 82 -3.55 -4.53 10.95
CA TYR A 82 -3.88 -3.12 11.18
C TYR A 82 -4.88 -2.92 12.32
N PRO A 83 -5.98 -3.68 12.44
CA PRO A 83 -6.91 -3.48 13.56
C PRO A 83 -6.25 -3.70 14.92
N ARG A 84 -5.35 -4.68 15.03
CA ARG A 84 -4.63 -4.97 16.28
C ARG A 84 -3.59 -3.91 16.60
N VAL A 85 -2.77 -3.56 15.60
CA VAL A 85 -1.75 -2.52 15.75
C VAL A 85 -2.39 -1.20 16.16
N TYR A 86 -3.44 -0.76 15.47
CA TYR A 86 -4.12 0.47 15.83
C TYR A 86 -4.80 0.40 17.20
N ALA A 87 -5.39 -0.74 17.59
CA ALA A 87 -5.92 -0.89 18.94
C ALA A 87 -4.84 -0.74 20.03
N VAL A 88 -3.65 -1.33 19.81
CA VAL A 88 -2.50 -1.18 20.73
C VAL A 88 -2.01 0.25 20.76
N LEU A 89 -1.87 0.90 19.59
CA LEU A 89 -1.44 2.29 19.48
C LEU A 89 -2.44 3.24 20.16
N ASP A 90 -3.75 3.02 20.01
CA ASP A 90 -4.80 3.81 20.66
C ASP A 90 -4.83 3.61 22.18
N ALA A 91 -4.58 2.39 22.65
CA ALA A 91 -4.48 2.12 24.09
C ALA A 91 -3.24 2.78 24.70
N ARG A 92 -2.11 2.81 23.97
CA ARG A 92 -0.84 3.35 24.47
C ARG A 92 -0.77 4.88 24.41
N TRP A 93 -1.28 5.47 23.32
CA TRP A 93 -1.31 6.89 23.06
C TRP A 93 -2.73 7.32 22.67
N PRO A 94 -3.61 7.49 23.67
CA PRO A 94 -4.94 8.04 23.42
C PRO A 94 -4.74 9.44 22.82
N GLY A 95 -5.27 9.68 21.63
CA GLY A 95 -5.01 10.87 20.79
C GLY A 95 -5.56 12.19 21.34
N THR A 96 -5.56 12.37 22.66
CA THR A 96 -6.12 13.50 23.41
C THR A 96 -5.16 14.69 23.51
N THR A 97 -3.86 14.48 23.26
CA THR A 97 -2.84 15.54 23.27
C THR A 97 -2.01 15.51 21.99
N ALA A 98 -1.49 16.67 21.57
CA ALA A 98 -0.61 16.77 20.40
C ALA A 98 0.62 15.84 20.53
N ARG A 99 1.20 15.73 21.74
CA ARG A 99 2.31 14.81 21.99
C ARG A 99 1.91 13.35 21.77
N ALA A 100 0.75 12.92 22.27
CA ALA A 100 0.26 11.55 22.06
C ALA A 100 -0.01 11.28 20.57
N VAL A 101 -0.56 12.25 19.84
CA VAL A 101 -0.74 12.16 18.38
C VAL A 101 0.61 12.00 17.68
N CYS A 102 1.60 12.85 17.98
CA CYS A 102 2.93 12.74 17.38
C CYS A 102 3.62 11.41 17.71
N SER A 103 3.55 10.95 18.97
CA SER A 103 4.09 9.64 19.36
C SER A 103 3.40 8.49 18.65
N LYS A 104 2.07 8.55 18.51
CA LYS A 104 1.29 7.54 17.79
C LYS A 104 1.68 7.51 16.31
N THR A 105 1.77 8.66 15.65
CA THR A 105 2.18 8.75 14.24
C THR A 105 3.60 8.24 14.03
N ALA A 106 4.55 8.62 14.89
CA ALA A 106 5.92 8.12 14.81
C ALA A 106 5.98 6.60 14.99
N ALA A 107 5.23 6.05 15.94
CA ALA A 107 5.13 4.61 16.16
C ALA A 107 4.47 3.90 14.96
N ASP A 108 3.47 4.50 14.33
CA ASP A 108 2.80 3.96 13.14
C ASP A 108 3.76 3.88 11.94
N ILE A 109 4.52 4.96 11.69
CA ILE A 109 5.52 5.00 10.61
C ILE A 109 6.65 3.99 10.88
N ALA A 110 7.13 3.88 12.12
CA ALA A 110 8.15 2.92 12.48
C ALA A 110 7.64 1.47 12.30
N LEU A 111 6.45 1.16 12.79
CA LEU A 111 5.94 -0.20 12.80
C LEU A 111 5.33 -0.60 11.45
N LEU A 112 4.31 0.12 10.97
CA LEU A 112 3.64 -0.22 9.72
C LEU A 112 4.40 0.30 8.51
N GLY A 113 4.89 1.54 8.59
CA GLY A 113 5.64 2.17 7.50
C GLY A 113 6.95 1.45 7.19
N THR A 114 7.68 0.96 8.21
CA THR A 114 8.94 0.23 8.02
C THR A 114 8.72 -1.27 7.97
N VAL A 115 8.25 -1.89 9.05
CA VAL A 115 8.17 -3.35 9.17
C VAL A 115 7.06 -3.92 8.29
N GLY A 116 5.88 -3.30 8.31
CA GLY A 116 4.74 -3.70 7.50
C GLY A 116 5.05 -3.68 6.00
N ASN A 117 5.57 -2.55 5.51
CA ASN A 117 5.95 -2.43 4.10
C ASN A 117 7.12 -3.35 3.71
N SER A 118 8.16 -3.47 4.54
CA SER A 118 9.29 -4.37 4.27
C SER A 118 8.82 -5.82 4.15
N PHE A 119 7.96 -6.26 5.06
CA PHE A 119 7.39 -7.62 5.01
C PHE A 119 6.51 -7.80 3.77
N SER A 120 5.64 -6.83 3.45
CA SER A 120 4.77 -6.89 2.27
C SER A 120 5.59 -7.00 0.97
N ILE A 121 6.61 -6.14 0.80
CA ILE A 121 7.51 -6.17 -0.35
C ILE A 121 8.27 -7.50 -0.40
N GLY A 122 8.86 -7.91 0.72
CA GLY A 122 9.62 -9.15 0.81
C GLY A 122 8.77 -10.37 0.43
N CYS A 123 7.56 -10.49 0.96
CA CYS A 123 6.64 -11.57 0.61
C CYS A 123 6.26 -11.55 -0.87
N ARG A 124 5.99 -10.38 -1.45
CA ARG A 124 5.64 -10.27 -2.88
C ARG A 124 6.79 -10.71 -3.77
N LEU A 125 8.02 -10.27 -3.49
CA LEU A 125 9.21 -10.67 -4.24
C LEU A 125 9.46 -12.18 -4.12
N ARG A 126 9.34 -12.75 -2.91
CA ARG A 126 9.43 -14.21 -2.70
C ARG A 126 8.37 -15.00 -3.45
N ILE A 127 7.13 -14.52 -3.50
CA ILE A 127 6.04 -15.13 -4.29
C ILE A 127 6.32 -15.00 -5.80
N GLY A 128 6.96 -13.91 -6.21
CA GLY A 128 7.44 -13.69 -7.58
C GLY A 128 8.59 -14.61 -7.99
N GLY A 129 9.30 -15.21 -7.03
CA GLY A 129 10.37 -16.18 -7.26
C GLY A 129 11.77 -15.71 -6.86
N GLU A 130 11.93 -14.43 -6.50
CA GLU A 130 13.22 -13.83 -6.09
C GLU A 130 13.83 -14.54 -4.90
N GLN A 131 15.14 -14.75 -4.88
CA GLN A 131 15.85 -15.36 -3.77
C GLN A 131 16.03 -14.39 -2.61
N LEU A 132 16.22 -14.91 -1.39
CA LEU A 132 16.34 -14.07 -0.19
C LEU A 132 17.42 -12.97 -0.30
N PRO A 133 18.62 -13.21 -0.86
CA PRO A 133 19.61 -12.14 -1.04
C PRO A 133 19.12 -11.01 -1.96
N GLU A 134 18.45 -11.35 -3.06
CA GLU A 134 17.88 -10.38 -4.02
C GLU A 134 16.77 -9.55 -3.36
N VAL A 135 15.94 -10.20 -2.55
CA VAL A 135 14.91 -9.53 -1.75
C VAL A 135 15.51 -8.52 -0.78
N LEU A 136 16.60 -8.87 -0.09
CA LEU A 136 17.24 -7.97 0.87
C LEU A 136 17.85 -6.75 0.18
N VAL A 137 18.47 -6.93 -0.99
CA VAL A 137 18.99 -5.82 -1.81
C VAL A 137 17.85 -4.92 -2.27
N ALA A 138 16.77 -5.50 -2.81
CA ALA A 138 15.60 -4.75 -3.26
C ALA A 138 14.95 -3.98 -2.11
N LEU A 139 14.85 -4.56 -0.91
CA LEU A 139 14.35 -3.88 0.28
C LEU A 139 15.24 -2.71 0.69
N ARG A 140 16.57 -2.90 0.72
CA ARG A 140 17.51 -1.82 1.02
C ARG A 140 17.34 -0.63 0.08
N ASP A 141 17.16 -0.90 -1.21
CA ASP A 141 17.10 0.13 -2.24
C ASP A 141 15.71 0.81 -2.30
N THR A 142 14.64 0.07 -1.99
CA THR A 142 13.26 0.56 -2.09
C THR A 142 12.76 1.25 -0.82
N MET A 143 13.11 0.73 0.36
CA MET A 143 12.55 1.19 1.63
C MET A 143 12.81 2.67 1.95
N PRO A 144 13.96 3.30 1.61
CA PRO A 144 14.15 4.72 1.85
C PRO A 144 13.10 5.60 1.15
N ALA A 145 12.76 5.27 -0.10
CA ALA A 145 11.73 5.99 -0.85
C ALA A 145 10.34 5.76 -0.27
N VAL A 146 10.03 4.53 0.17
CA VAL A 146 8.77 4.19 0.83
C VAL A 146 8.62 4.98 2.14
N LEU A 147 9.64 4.99 2.99
CA LEU A 147 9.63 5.71 4.26
C LEU A 147 9.50 7.22 4.06
N LEU A 148 10.20 7.78 3.07
CA LEU A 148 10.06 9.19 2.74
C LEU A 148 8.63 9.52 2.29
N ASN A 149 7.99 8.62 1.55
CA ASN A 149 6.60 8.78 1.14
C ASN A 149 5.64 8.69 2.33
N GLU A 150 5.83 7.72 3.23
CA GLU A 150 5.05 7.61 4.48
C GLU A 150 5.18 8.89 5.32
N LEU A 151 6.41 9.40 5.49
CA LEU A 151 6.66 10.66 6.20
C LEU A 151 5.91 11.82 5.53
N ARG A 152 5.95 11.95 4.21
CA ARG A 152 5.24 13.01 3.47
C ARG A 152 3.72 12.93 3.60
N VAL A 153 3.17 11.72 3.70
CA VAL A 153 1.73 11.48 3.78
C VAL A 153 1.22 11.68 5.21
N TRP A 154 1.99 11.27 6.22
CA TRP A 154 1.52 11.20 7.61
C TRP A 154 2.02 12.33 8.53
N LEU A 155 3.18 12.95 8.28
CA LEU A 155 3.65 14.10 9.07
C LEU A 155 2.86 15.40 8.91
N PRO A 156 2.18 15.71 7.77
CA PRO A 156 1.37 16.91 7.67
C PRO A 156 0.13 16.96 8.59
N CYS A 157 -0.04 15.99 9.50
CA CYS A 157 -1.07 16.05 10.53
C CYS A 157 -0.82 17.25 11.48
N ASP A 158 -1.66 18.28 11.34
CA ASP A 158 -1.66 19.49 12.17
C ASP A 158 -1.72 19.13 13.67
N PRO A 159 -0.78 19.61 14.52
CA PRO A 159 -0.80 19.34 15.96
C PRO A 159 -2.05 19.86 16.69
N ARG A 160 -2.88 20.70 16.04
CA ARG A 160 -4.19 21.14 16.54
C ARG A 160 -5.30 20.09 16.34
N CYS A 161 -5.05 18.99 15.62
CA CYS A 161 -6.00 17.90 15.41
C CYS A 161 -5.99 16.90 16.58
N THR A 162 -6.54 17.29 17.73
CA THR A 162 -6.67 16.45 18.94
C THR A 162 -7.96 15.61 18.98
N ARG A 163 -8.69 15.49 17.86
CA ARG A 163 -9.86 14.61 17.73
C ARG A 163 -9.74 13.76 16.47
N ASP A 164 -9.73 12.45 16.72
CA ASP A 164 -9.86 11.36 15.76
C ASP A 164 -8.99 11.50 14.49
N ILE A 165 -7.72 11.08 14.63
CA ILE A 165 -6.70 11.05 13.57
C ILE A 165 -7.25 10.47 12.26
N ARG A 166 -8.17 9.50 12.36
CA ARG A 166 -8.71 8.76 11.22
C ARG A 166 -9.59 9.62 10.30
N GLU A 167 -10.48 10.45 10.83
CA GLU A 167 -11.44 11.21 10.01
C GLU A 167 -10.91 12.56 9.49
N ARG A 168 -9.95 13.18 10.19
CA ARG A 168 -9.38 14.48 9.79
C ARG A 168 -7.98 14.42 9.18
N CYS A 169 -7.11 13.44 9.48
CA CYS A 169 -5.88 13.30 8.67
C CYS A 169 -6.22 12.88 7.24
N ILE A 170 -7.27 12.07 7.00
CA ILE A 170 -7.78 11.84 5.62
C ILE A 170 -8.22 13.16 4.98
N ARG A 171 -8.86 14.06 5.74
CA ARG A 171 -9.36 15.38 5.27
C ARG A 171 -8.24 16.40 5.03
N CYS A 172 -7.20 16.42 5.88
CA CYS A 172 -6.00 17.23 5.69
C CYS A 172 -5.14 16.68 4.54
N ASN A 173 -5.01 15.37 4.43
CA ASN A 173 -4.25 14.72 3.37
C ASN A 173 -4.96 14.86 2.01
N THR A 174 -6.29 14.80 1.93
CA THR A 174 -7.04 15.17 0.70
C THR A 174 -6.91 16.65 0.35
N ARG A 175 -6.88 17.56 1.34
CA ARG A 175 -6.59 18.99 1.08
C ARG A 175 -5.15 19.23 0.63
N PHE A 176 -4.18 18.47 1.15
CA PHE A 176 -2.77 18.58 0.79
C PHE A 176 -2.50 17.94 -0.58
N ALA A 177 -3.03 16.75 -0.83
CA ALA A 177 -3.01 16.08 -2.14
C ALA A 177 -3.75 16.90 -3.20
N GLY A 178 -4.88 17.54 -2.86
CA GLY A 178 -5.56 18.48 -3.76
C GLY A 178 -4.73 19.73 -4.08
N ARG A 179 -3.95 20.24 -3.12
CA ARG A 179 -3.00 21.35 -3.36
C ARG A 179 -1.77 20.92 -4.16
N LEU A 180 -1.30 19.68 -3.99
CA LEU A 180 -0.21 19.09 -4.78
C LEU A 180 -0.65 18.79 -6.22
N ALA A 181 -1.88 18.30 -6.43
CA ALA A 181 -2.44 18.07 -7.76
C ALA A 181 -2.72 19.38 -8.54
N LEU A 182 -2.88 20.49 -7.84
CA LEU A 182 -3.04 21.83 -8.43
C LEU A 182 -1.71 22.55 -8.69
N ARG A 183 -0.58 22.04 -8.19
CA ARG A 183 0.75 22.49 -8.64
C ARG A 183 1.16 21.63 -9.82
N ARG A 184 0.76 22.04 -11.04
CA ARG A 184 1.50 21.62 -12.23
C ARG A 184 2.97 22.01 -12.01
N PRO A 185 3.95 21.14 -12.34
CA PRO A 185 5.28 21.65 -12.56
C PRO A 185 5.17 22.62 -13.74
N GLU A 186 5.39 23.91 -13.47
CA GLU A 186 5.76 24.84 -14.52
C GLU A 186 7.11 24.35 -15.04
N VAL A 187 7.05 23.69 -16.20
CA VAL A 187 8.18 23.56 -17.13
C VAL A 187 7.83 24.44 -18.31
#